data_AF-A0A928RNB7-F1
#
_entry.id   AF-A0A928RNB7-F1
#
_cell.length_a   1.000
_cell.length_b   1.000
_cell.length_c   1.000
_cell.angle_alpha   90.00
_cell.angle_beta   90.00
_cell.angle_gamma   90.00
#
_symmetry.space_group_name_H-M   'P 1'
#
loop_
_entity.id
_entity.type
_entity.pdbx_description
1 polymer ?
#
loop_
_entity_poly.entity_id
_entity_poly.type
_entity_poly.pdbx_seq_one_letter_code
_entity_poly.pdbx_strand_id
1 'polypeptide(L)'
;MITKQLRNNKEGYYDVKITDKNGKSFVMTVGGNLDLYWLPENHKENKIFEIDKSDKITYGVFNQLFNAVGKNDDKYRPVLQGNIISYISEDWPEDEANVLNIIKTEDAFTIKFIKNEDKESWSYPHMGCAICFCNSGSRVPKVEQVFMQLFNYLAYESKLIECEPLEDEKIK
;
A
#
# COMPACT_ATOMS: atom_id res chain seq x y z
N MET A 1 -12.96 -1.84 -5.32
CA MET A 1 -13.90 -1.55 -4.23
C MET A 1 -13.13 -1.51 -2.92
N ILE A 2 -12.98 -0.34 -2.29
CA ILE A 2 -12.54 -0.29 -0.89
C ILE A 2 -13.56 -1.06 -0.06
N THR A 3 -13.15 -2.21 0.47
CA THR A 3 -13.87 -2.91 1.54
C THR A 3 -13.01 -2.87 2.78
N LYS A 4 -13.60 -2.49 3.91
CA LYS A 4 -12.88 -2.25 5.16
C LYS A 4 -12.94 -3.48 6.04
N GLN A 5 -11.87 -3.72 6.77
CA GLN A 5 -11.90 -4.61 7.91
C GLN A 5 -11.25 -3.88 9.08
N LEU A 6 -12.01 -3.61 10.13
CA LEU A 6 -11.43 -3.17 11.40
C LEU A 6 -10.56 -4.31 11.95
N ARG A 7 -9.33 -4.02 12.36
CA ARG A 7 -8.58 -4.94 13.23
C ARG A 7 -8.74 -4.52 14.69
N ASN A 8 -9.17 -5.47 15.50
CA ASN A 8 -9.24 -5.41 16.96
C ASN A 8 -7.84 -5.45 17.60
N ASN A 9 -6.99 -4.46 17.36
CA ASN A 9 -5.70 -4.36 18.05
C ASN A 9 -5.77 -3.26 19.10
N LYS A 10 -5.39 -3.62 20.34
CA LYS A 10 -5.57 -2.88 21.60
C LYS A 10 -4.85 -1.52 21.69
N GLU A 11 -4.28 -1.00 20.61
CA GLU A 11 -3.39 0.17 20.59
C GLU A 11 -3.79 1.29 19.60
N GLY A 12 -4.97 1.23 18.98
CA GLY A 12 -5.49 2.38 18.21
C GLY A 12 -4.89 2.59 16.80
N TYR A 13 -4.14 1.62 16.28
CA TYR A 13 -3.70 1.58 14.88
C TYR A 13 -4.77 0.95 13.97
N TYR A 14 -4.95 1.50 12.76
CA TYR A 14 -5.96 1.06 11.79
C TYR A 14 -5.31 0.36 10.60
N ASP A 15 -5.88 -0.75 10.15
CA ASP A 15 -5.53 -1.36 8.87
C ASP A 15 -6.52 -0.89 7.79
N VAL A 16 -6.02 -0.56 6.60
CA VAL A 16 -6.84 -0.20 5.44
C VAL A 16 -6.72 -1.30 4.41
N LYS A 17 -7.83 -1.95 4.08
CA LYS A 17 -7.90 -2.97 3.02
C LYS A 17 -8.45 -2.35 1.73
N ILE A 18 -7.80 -2.67 0.61
CA ILE A 18 -8.26 -2.31 -0.73
C ILE A 18 -8.47 -3.60 -1.51
N THR A 19 -9.67 -3.78 -2.06
CA THR A 19 -10.07 -4.97 -2.80
C THR A 19 -10.37 -4.59 -4.25
N ASP A 20 -9.85 -5.32 -5.22
CA ASP A 20 -10.15 -5.09 -6.64
C ASP A 20 -11.50 -5.70 -7.05
N LYS A 21 -11.92 -5.49 -8.30
CA LYS A 21 -13.16 -6.07 -8.83
C LYS A 21 -13.17 -7.61 -8.94
N ASN A 22 -11.99 -8.23 -8.86
CA ASN A 22 -11.80 -9.68 -8.92
C ASN A 22 -11.72 -10.31 -7.51
N GLY A 23 -11.94 -9.52 -6.45
CA GLY A 23 -11.86 -9.98 -5.07
C GLY A 23 -10.44 -10.15 -4.52
N LYS A 24 -9.41 -9.66 -5.23
CA LYS A 24 -8.03 -9.64 -4.73
C LYS A 24 -7.83 -8.42 -3.86
N SER A 25 -7.17 -8.59 -2.72
CA SER A 25 -6.94 -7.47 -1.81
C SER A 25 -5.47 -7.27 -1.40
N PHE A 26 -5.15 -6.05 -1.02
CA PHE A 26 -3.96 -5.73 -0.24
C PHE A 26 -4.34 -4.85 0.95
N VAL A 27 -3.49 -4.86 1.95
CA VAL A 27 -3.66 -4.17 3.22
C VAL A 27 -2.55 -3.14 3.39
N MET A 28 -2.91 -1.98 3.91
CA MET A 28 -2.00 -0.96 4.41
C MET A 28 -2.08 -0.95 5.93
N THR A 29 -0.94 -0.96 6.60
CA THR A 29 -0.87 -0.95 8.06
C THR A 29 0.31 -0.10 8.53
N VAL A 30 0.20 0.44 9.74
CA VAL A 30 1.32 1.13 10.40
C VAL A 30 1.85 0.21 11.49
N GLY A 31 3.16 -0.05 11.44
CA GLY A 31 3.83 -0.96 12.36
C GLY A 31 5.14 -0.39 12.89
N GLY A 32 5.64 -0.95 14.00
CA GLY A 32 6.95 -0.60 14.55
C GLY A 32 7.11 0.90 14.78
N ASN A 33 8.18 1.49 14.23
CA ASN A 33 8.55 2.90 14.38
C ASN A 33 7.59 3.90 13.68
N LEU A 34 6.29 3.58 13.55
CA LEU A 34 5.32 4.35 12.75
C LEU A 34 5.60 4.30 11.24
N ASP A 35 6.28 3.25 10.79
CA ASP A 35 6.51 3.02 9.37
C ASP A 35 5.23 2.45 8.73
N LEU A 36 5.02 2.80 7.46
CA LEU A 36 3.86 2.34 6.70
C LEU A 36 4.24 1.10 5.90
N TYR A 37 3.39 0.09 5.95
CA TYR A 37 3.57 -1.16 5.24
C TYR A 37 2.40 -1.42 4.32
N TRP A 38 2.68 -1.75 3.06
CA TRP A 38 1.68 -2.25 2.12
C TRP A 38 1.97 -3.73 1.85
N LEU A 39 0.96 -4.57 2.04
CA LEU A 39 1.09 -6.02 1.95
C LEU A 39 -0.12 -6.65 1.26
N PRO A 40 0.11 -7.41 0.20
CA PRO A 40 -0.93 -8.22 -0.41
C PRO A 40 -1.47 -9.28 0.53
N GLU A 41 -2.78 -9.48 0.47
CA GLU A 41 -3.48 -10.47 1.27
C GLU A 41 -2.91 -11.87 0.99
N ASN A 42 -2.71 -12.65 2.06
CA ASN A 42 -2.08 -13.99 2.05
C ASN A 42 -0.58 -14.06 1.71
N HIS A 43 0.15 -12.94 1.62
CA HIS A 43 1.62 -12.91 1.49
C HIS A 43 2.22 -13.65 0.25
N LYS A 44 1.41 -14.11 -0.73
CA LYS A 44 1.83 -14.96 -1.89
C LYS A 44 2.28 -14.18 -3.13
N GLU A 45 3.06 -14.83 -4.00
CA GLU A 45 4.11 -14.23 -4.87
C GLU A 45 3.71 -13.41 -6.10
N ASN A 46 2.44 -13.28 -6.51
CA ASN A 46 2.08 -12.39 -7.65
C ASN A 46 0.76 -11.65 -7.44
N LYS A 47 0.88 -10.32 -7.33
CA LYS A 47 0.00 -9.46 -6.53
C LYS A 47 -0.39 -8.22 -7.33
N ILE A 48 -1.04 -8.47 -8.45
CA ILE A 48 -1.52 -7.43 -9.35
C ILE A 48 -2.97 -7.11 -8.99
N PHE A 49 -3.22 -5.84 -8.68
CA PHE A 49 -4.53 -5.29 -8.35
C PHE A 49 -4.90 -4.21 -9.33
N GLU A 50 -6.17 -4.15 -9.70
CA GLU A 50 -6.68 -3.12 -10.61
C GLU A 50 -7.69 -2.21 -9.90
N ILE A 51 -7.48 -0.91 -10.03
CA ILE A 51 -8.39 0.13 -9.54
C ILE A 51 -8.84 0.92 -10.76
N ASP A 52 -10.01 0.58 -11.29
CA ASP A 52 -10.59 1.28 -12.43
C ASP A 52 -11.53 2.42 -12.01
N LYS A 53 -11.91 3.26 -12.98
CA LYS A 53 -12.80 4.43 -12.77
C LYS A 53 -14.20 4.08 -12.22
N SER A 54 -14.63 2.82 -12.26
CA SER A 54 -15.92 2.45 -11.67
C SER A 54 -15.91 2.65 -10.14
N ASP A 55 -14.74 2.45 -9.52
CA ASP A 55 -14.47 2.80 -8.12
C ASP A 55 -13.97 4.25 -8.02
N LYS A 56 -14.91 5.19 -8.15
CA LYS A 56 -14.61 6.64 -8.22
C LYS A 56 -13.79 7.15 -7.03
N ILE A 57 -14.06 6.64 -5.82
CA ILE A 57 -13.38 7.08 -4.60
C ILE A 57 -11.92 6.60 -4.61
N THR A 58 -11.71 5.30 -4.78
CA THR A 58 -10.36 4.72 -4.76
C THR A 58 -9.53 5.23 -5.92
N TYR A 59 -10.10 5.28 -7.13
CA TYR A 59 -9.44 5.85 -8.29
C TYR A 59 -9.05 7.31 -8.06
N GLY A 60 -9.95 8.12 -7.48
CA GLY A 60 -9.68 9.51 -7.15
C GLY A 60 -8.51 9.68 -6.19
N VAL A 61 -8.44 8.85 -5.14
CA VAL A 61 -7.35 8.83 -4.17
C VAL A 61 -6.02 8.43 -4.82
N PHE A 62 -5.99 7.38 -5.63
CA PHE A 62 -4.77 6.99 -6.36
C PHE A 62 -4.34 8.01 -7.40
N ASN A 63 -5.28 8.76 -7.99
CA ASN A 63 -4.94 9.88 -8.86
C ASN A 63 -4.30 11.04 -8.09
N GLN A 64 -4.77 11.32 -6.87
CA GLN A 64 -4.13 12.30 -5.98
C GLN A 64 -2.73 11.85 -5.56
N LEU A 65 -2.55 10.57 -5.20
CA LEU A 65 -1.25 9.95 -4.93
C LEU A 65 -0.28 10.23 -6.06
N PHE A 66 -0.69 9.86 -7.28
CA PHE A 66 0.16 9.92 -8.46
C PHE A 66 0.65 11.35 -8.73
N ASN A 67 -0.28 12.32 -8.63
CA ASN A 67 0.04 13.74 -8.80
C ASN A 67 0.92 14.28 -7.68
N ALA A 68 0.71 13.84 -6.44
CA ALA A 68 1.48 14.29 -5.28
C ALA A 68 2.90 13.73 -5.30
N VAL A 69 3.09 12.47 -5.69
CA VAL A 69 4.42 11.90 -5.93
C VAL A 69 5.14 12.70 -7.01
N GLY A 70 4.52 12.98 -8.15
CA GLY A 70 5.17 13.78 -9.20
C GLY A 70 5.58 15.20 -8.79
N LYS A 71 4.92 15.80 -7.79
CA LYS A 71 5.32 17.11 -7.22
C LYS A 71 6.46 17.02 -6.21
N ASN A 72 6.63 15.85 -5.59
CA ASN A 72 7.54 15.62 -4.48
C ASN A 72 8.71 14.69 -4.84
N ASP A 73 8.75 14.22 -6.08
CA ASP A 73 9.75 13.28 -6.57
C ASP A 73 11.17 13.85 -6.46
N ASP A 74 12.13 13.01 -6.07
CA ASP A 74 13.52 13.43 -5.96
C ASP A 74 14.18 13.38 -7.34
N LYS A 75 14.66 14.53 -7.83
CA LYS A 75 15.36 14.62 -9.11
C LYS A 75 16.61 13.73 -9.23
N TYR A 76 17.22 13.34 -8.11
CA TYR A 76 18.40 12.48 -8.09
C TYR A 76 18.05 10.99 -7.94
N ARG A 77 16.86 10.69 -7.41
CA ARG A 77 16.34 9.34 -7.22
C ARG A 77 14.84 9.31 -7.57
N PRO A 78 14.48 9.51 -8.85
CA PRO A 78 13.09 9.65 -9.23
C PRO A 78 12.38 8.31 -9.15
N VAL A 79 11.26 8.28 -8.42
CA VAL A 79 10.36 7.13 -8.38
C VAL A 79 9.31 7.19 -9.49
N LEU A 80 9.01 8.38 -10.02
CA LEU A 80 8.03 8.56 -11.10
C LEU A 80 8.71 8.64 -12.47
N GLN A 81 8.38 7.71 -13.35
CA GLN A 81 8.84 7.69 -14.74
C GLN A 81 7.65 7.52 -15.68
N GLY A 82 7.33 8.59 -16.41
CA GLY A 82 6.16 8.62 -17.30
C GLY A 82 4.86 8.38 -16.53
N ASN A 83 4.24 7.22 -16.75
CA ASN A 83 2.99 6.81 -16.12
C ASN A 83 3.18 5.73 -15.02
N ILE A 84 4.40 5.51 -14.55
CA ILE A 84 4.73 4.47 -13.57
C ILE A 84 5.42 5.10 -12.37
N ILE A 85 4.89 4.87 -11.17
CA ILE A 85 5.64 5.03 -9.93
C ILE A 85 6.28 3.67 -9.64
N SER A 86 7.60 3.63 -9.50
CA SER A 86 8.38 2.47 -9.08
C SER A 86 9.08 2.80 -7.77
N TYR A 87 8.61 2.21 -6.69
CA TYR A 87 9.11 2.46 -5.35
C TYR A 87 9.83 1.22 -4.80
N ILE A 88 11.05 1.43 -4.32
CA ILE A 88 11.91 0.38 -3.76
C ILE A 88 11.73 0.38 -2.23
N SER A 89 11.36 -0.77 -1.66
CA SER A 89 11.10 -0.90 -0.22
C SER A 89 12.36 -0.61 0.61
N GLU A 90 12.26 0.22 1.64
CA GLU A 90 13.42 0.71 2.42
C GLU A 90 13.93 -0.24 3.51
N ASP A 91 13.16 -1.27 3.89
CA ASP A 91 13.61 -2.30 4.85
C ASP A 91 14.77 -3.17 4.34
N TRP A 92 15.20 -2.97 3.09
CA TRP A 92 16.12 -3.83 2.35
C TRP A 92 17.23 -3.01 1.68
N PRO A 93 18.45 -3.56 1.52
CA PRO A 93 19.38 -3.09 0.51
C PRO A 93 18.69 -2.99 -0.86
N GLU A 94 19.01 -1.98 -1.67
CA GLU A 94 18.32 -1.68 -2.93
C GLU A 94 18.28 -2.87 -3.90
N ASP A 95 19.32 -3.71 -3.90
CA ASP A 95 19.46 -4.92 -4.72
C ASP A 95 18.70 -6.15 -4.17
N GLU A 96 18.19 -6.07 -2.94
CA GLU A 96 17.46 -7.13 -2.25
C GLU A 96 15.99 -6.76 -1.99
N ALA A 97 15.61 -5.52 -2.31
CA ALA A 97 14.33 -4.95 -1.96
C ALA A 97 13.18 -5.43 -2.85
N ASN A 98 12.01 -5.57 -2.23
CA ASN A 98 10.75 -5.66 -2.97
C ASN A 98 10.41 -4.32 -3.62
N VAL A 99 9.72 -4.37 -4.75
CA VAL A 99 9.36 -3.18 -5.53
C VAL A 99 7.84 -3.05 -5.64
N LEU A 100 7.33 -1.84 -5.44
CA LEU A 100 5.95 -1.47 -5.73
C LEU A 100 5.89 -0.70 -7.04
N ASN A 101 5.16 -1.22 -8.01
CA ASN A 101 4.82 -0.50 -9.23
C ASN A 101 3.35 -0.08 -9.21
N ILE A 102 3.11 1.23 -9.35
CA ILE A 102 1.77 1.81 -9.56
C ILE A 102 1.75 2.38 -10.97
N ILE A 103 1.06 1.68 -11.86
CA ILE A 103 0.99 2.02 -13.29
C ILE A 103 -0.34 2.70 -13.55
N LYS A 104 -0.30 3.93 -14.06
CA LYS A 104 -1.48 4.72 -14.41
C LYS A 104 -1.79 4.57 -15.90
N THR A 105 -3.04 4.27 -16.23
CA THR A 105 -3.59 4.42 -17.59
C THR A 105 -4.65 5.51 -17.59
N GLU A 106 -5.30 5.75 -18.73
CA GLU A 106 -6.42 6.68 -18.79
C GLU A 106 -7.55 6.28 -17.83
N ASP A 107 -7.85 4.97 -17.72
CA ASP A 107 -9.05 4.47 -17.05
C ASP A 107 -8.80 3.64 -15.80
N ALA A 108 -7.54 3.31 -15.49
CA ALA A 108 -7.23 2.48 -14.34
C ALA A 108 -5.85 2.76 -13.73
N PHE A 109 -5.67 2.26 -12.52
CA PHE A 109 -4.38 2.01 -11.91
C PHE A 109 -4.15 0.51 -11.78
N THR A 110 -2.95 0.06 -12.12
CA THR A 110 -2.47 -1.29 -11.83
C THR A 110 -1.43 -1.22 -10.74
N ILE A 111 -1.72 -1.82 -9.59
CA ILE A 111 -0.80 -1.93 -8.45
C ILE A 111 -0.13 -3.30 -8.53
N LYS A 112 1.19 -3.33 -8.62
CA LYS A 112 1.97 -4.56 -8.71
C LYS A 112 3.00 -4.59 -7.59
N PHE A 113 2.94 -5.60 -6.76
CA PHE A 113 4.01 -5.89 -5.81
C PHE A 113 4.92 -6.94 -6.42
N ILE A 114 6.20 -6.62 -6.52
CA ILE A 114 7.24 -7.44 -7.13
C ILE A 114 8.13 -7.93 -5.99
N LYS A 115 8.15 -9.25 -5.80
CA LYS A 115 9.03 -9.90 -4.83
C LYS A 115 10.42 -10.03 -5.43
N ASN A 116 11.46 -9.78 -4.64
CA ASN A 116 12.81 -10.20 -4.99
C ASN A 116 12.98 -11.69 -4.62
N GLU A 117 13.13 -12.57 -5.62
CA GLU A 117 13.17 -14.04 -5.42
C GLU A 117 14.56 -14.54 -4.97
N ASP A 118 15.62 -13.74 -5.17
CA ASP A 118 17.01 -14.19 -5.02
C ASP A 118 17.55 -14.08 -3.57
N LYS A 119 16.74 -13.62 -2.61
CA LYS A 119 17.20 -13.32 -1.25
C LYS A 119 16.17 -13.73 -0.20
N GLU A 120 16.57 -14.59 0.74
CA GLU A 120 15.79 -14.81 1.96
C GLU A 120 15.87 -13.56 2.86
N SER A 121 14.73 -12.93 3.07
CA SER A 121 14.58 -11.71 3.84
C SER A 121 15.09 -11.87 5.29
N TRP A 122 16.18 -11.19 5.66
CA TRP A 122 16.84 -11.32 6.97
C TRP A 122 16.02 -10.76 8.16
N SER A 123 15.19 -9.74 7.94
CA SER A 123 14.49 -9.01 9.00
C SER A 123 13.03 -9.44 9.21
N TYR A 124 12.30 -9.85 8.17
CA TYR A 124 10.87 -10.23 8.29
C TYR A 124 10.42 -11.31 7.28
N PRO A 125 10.86 -12.58 7.40
CA PRO A 125 10.51 -13.68 6.48
C PRO A 125 9.01 -13.97 6.33
N HIS A 126 8.20 -13.56 7.30
CA HIS A 126 6.74 -13.70 7.25
C HIS A 126 6.04 -12.58 6.47
N MET A 127 6.71 -11.47 6.16
CA MET A 127 6.10 -10.36 5.41
C MET A 127 6.14 -10.57 3.89
N GLY A 128 6.97 -11.52 3.42
CA GLY A 128 7.04 -11.96 2.03
C GLY A 128 7.29 -10.79 1.09
N CYS A 129 6.27 -10.42 0.33
CA CYS A 129 6.32 -9.36 -0.68
C CYS A 129 5.63 -8.06 -0.16
N ALA A 130 5.98 -7.66 1.06
CA ALA A 130 5.55 -6.39 1.64
C ALA A 130 6.46 -5.25 1.16
N ILE A 131 5.92 -4.04 1.19
CA ILE A 131 6.59 -2.79 0.84
C ILE A 131 6.57 -1.91 2.06
N CYS A 132 7.75 -1.54 2.55
CA CYS A 132 7.92 -0.62 3.67
C CYS A 132 8.24 0.78 3.15
N PHE A 133 7.51 1.76 3.68
CA PHE A 133 7.79 3.18 3.56
C PHE A 133 8.23 3.67 4.94
N CYS A 134 9.54 3.83 5.14
CA CYS A 134 10.08 4.30 6.41
C CYS A 134 9.64 5.76 6.63
N ASN A 135 8.82 5.96 7.65
CA ASN A 135 8.31 7.27 8.06
C ASN A 135 8.90 7.70 9.41
N SER A 136 9.79 6.90 9.98
CA SER A 136 10.59 7.22 11.15
C SER A 136 11.94 7.86 10.82
N GLY A 137 12.42 8.75 11.71
CA GLY A 137 13.75 9.33 11.64
C GLY A 137 13.77 10.84 11.37
N SER A 138 14.98 11.41 11.40
CA SER A 138 15.19 12.88 11.33
C SER A 138 15.04 13.48 9.93
N ARG A 139 15.02 12.64 8.88
CA ARG A 139 14.90 13.05 7.48
C ARG A 139 14.08 12.02 6.71
N VAL A 140 12.77 12.08 6.85
CA VAL A 140 11.85 11.29 6.01
C VAL A 140 11.78 11.96 4.64
N PRO A 141 12.06 11.27 3.54
CA PRO A 141 11.93 11.86 2.22
C PRO A 141 10.45 12.21 1.91
N LYS A 142 10.24 13.06 0.91
CA LYS A 142 8.91 13.66 0.68
C LYS A 142 7.92 12.67 0.09
N VAL A 143 8.39 11.66 -0.63
CA VAL A 143 7.56 10.68 -1.34
C VAL A 143 6.86 9.75 -0.34
N GLU A 144 7.56 9.30 0.68
CA GLU A 144 7.09 8.43 1.76
C GLU A 144 6.01 9.14 2.57
N GLN A 145 6.21 10.44 2.85
CA GLN A 145 5.19 11.27 3.46
C GLN A 145 3.92 11.36 2.61
N VAL A 146 4.02 11.37 1.27
CA VAL A 146 2.86 11.33 0.39
C VAL A 146 2.12 10.00 0.52
N PHE A 147 2.82 8.87 0.60
CA PHE A 147 2.20 7.56 0.85
C PHE A 147 1.51 7.50 2.23
N MET A 148 2.13 8.05 3.27
CA MET A 148 1.54 8.17 4.60
C MET A 148 0.31 9.09 4.62
N GLN A 149 0.34 10.21 3.89
CA GLN A 149 -0.83 11.09 3.75
C GLN A 149 -2.00 10.39 3.08
N LEU A 150 -1.75 9.59 2.04
CA LEU A 150 -2.79 8.78 1.41
C LEU A 150 -3.37 7.75 2.38
N PHE A 151 -2.52 7.04 3.12
CA PHE A 151 -2.98 6.11 4.15
C PHE A 151 -3.86 6.82 5.18
N ASN A 152 -3.41 7.96 5.72
CA ASN A 152 -4.18 8.73 6.70
C ASN A 152 -5.51 9.24 6.15
N TYR A 153 -5.53 9.70 4.89
CA TYR A 153 -6.77 10.10 4.22
C TYR A 153 -7.72 8.91 4.09
N LEU A 154 -7.23 7.79 3.56
CA LEU A 154 -8.02 6.56 3.44
C LEU A 154 -8.51 6.06 4.80
N ALA A 155 -7.70 6.16 5.85
CA ALA A 155 -8.05 5.80 7.22
C ALA A 155 -9.06 6.78 7.85
N TYR A 156 -9.02 8.08 7.51
CA TYR A 156 -10.01 9.06 7.96
C TYR A 156 -11.36 8.81 7.28
N GLU A 157 -11.37 8.76 5.95
CA GLU A 157 -12.52 8.31 5.17
C GLU A 157 -12.93 6.89 5.59
N SER A 158 -12.00 6.12 6.20
CA SER A 158 -12.30 4.78 6.69
C SER A 158 -13.33 4.79 7.83
N LYS A 159 -13.22 5.77 8.72
CA LYS A 159 -14.08 5.96 9.90
C LYS A 159 -15.49 6.43 9.56
N LEU A 160 -15.68 6.98 8.35
CA LEU A 160 -16.96 7.54 7.90
C LEU A 160 -17.88 6.52 7.22
N ILE A 161 -17.45 5.26 7.05
CA ILE A 161 -18.30 4.19 6.49
C ILE A 161 -18.58 3.19 7.60
N GLU A 162 -19.85 2.81 7.75
CA GLU A 162 -20.28 1.77 8.69
C GLU A 162 -19.51 0.47 8.43
N CYS A 163 -19.02 -0.15 9.49
CA CYS A 163 -18.31 -1.42 9.40
C CYS A 163 -19.31 -2.54 9.16
N GLU A 164 -19.06 -3.35 8.13
CA GLU A 164 -19.78 -4.62 8.01
C GLU A 164 -19.43 -5.48 9.23
N PRO A 165 -20.43 -6.01 9.96
CA PRO A 165 -20.17 -6.92 11.06
C PRO A 165 -19.43 -8.14 10.51
N LEU A 166 -18.43 -8.62 11.25
CA LEU A 166 -17.83 -9.92 10.98
C LEU A 166 -18.97 -10.95 11.01
N GLU A 167 -19.22 -11.63 9.89
CA GLU A 167 -20.09 -12.79 9.91
C GLU A 167 -19.45 -13.79 10.87
N ASP A 168 -20.08 -13.97 12.04
CA ASP A 168 -19.75 -15.05 12.94
C ASP A 168 -19.85 -16.34 12.12
N GLU A 169 -18.70 -16.96 11.84
CA GLU A 169 -18.66 -18.34 11.41
C GLU A 169 -19.46 -19.12 12.46
N LYS A 170 -20.68 -19.50 12.07
CA LYS A 170 -21.52 -20.38 12.86
C LYS A 170 -20.71 -21.61 13.15
N ILE A 171 -20.19 -21.71 14.37
CA ILE A 171 -19.70 -22.94 14.96
C ILE A 171 -20.88 -23.91 14.86
N LYS A 172 -20.77 -24.85 13.92
CA LYS A 172 -21.61 -26.04 13.85
C LYS A 172 -21.05 -27.10 14.77
#